data_AF-A0A0K0DVC0-F1
#
_entry.id   AF-A0A0K0DVC0-F1
#
_cell.length_a   1.000
_cell.length_b   1.000
_cell.length_c   1.000
_cell.angle_alpha   90.00
_cell.angle_beta   90.00
_cell.angle_gamma   90.00
#
_symmetry.space_group_name_H-M   'P 1'
#
loop_
_entity.id
_entity.type
_entity.pdbx_description
1 polymer ?
#
loop_
_entity_poly.entity_id
_entity_poly.type
_entity_poly.pdbx_seq_one_letter_code
_entity_poly.pdbx_strand_id
1 'polypeptide(L)'
;MAQQGTEDYTCIDFYNARGLLRKWRTEQVRNSGPIIEMWEHVLSRSPSSLGDELWAILEQVCISAMDVARHDIVLDTIQRLDKKFPNSNRVRRLQAMRLESLGKFSEASYLYDNLIKSDPSNTLYIKRKVVILLAKGDKTEAINTLNEHLKTYINDTEAWKQLSELYFSENDLLRGIHCLEELMLSNPHNPIYFKRLGEARYTLGGQENYEMAKKYFEYALEANPNCLRSNVGLMLTCNQLGQCKSFSAGKKNDTVNKYEDVLKNTISIIEDAEAGSDGLDHEWIIRELECHRKIND
;
A
#
# COMPACT_ATOMS: atom_id res chain seq x y z
N MET A 1 -10.62 -17.41 5.27
CA MET A 1 -11.32 -16.44 6.14
C MET A 1 -12.01 -17.22 7.23
N ALA A 2 -11.44 -17.26 8.44
CA ALA A 2 -12.14 -17.82 9.58
C ALA A 2 -13.36 -16.93 9.84
N GLN A 3 -14.54 -17.54 9.89
CA GLN A 3 -15.74 -16.91 10.41
C GLN A 3 -15.40 -16.44 11.82
N GLN A 4 -15.23 -15.12 12.02
CA GLN A 4 -15.41 -14.54 13.34
C GLN A 4 -16.89 -14.72 13.63
N GLY A 5 -17.24 -15.86 14.22
CA GLY A 5 -18.49 -15.96 14.95
C GLY A 5 -18.55 -14.76 15.89
N THR A 6 -19.72 -14.13 15.96
CA THR A 6 -20.02 -13.09 16.93
C THR A 6 -19.95 -13.70 18.33
N GLU A 7 -18.73 -13.94 18.82
CA GLU A 7 -18.47 -14.24 20.22
C GLU A 7 -18.83 -12.99 21.01
N ASP A 8 -19.79 -13.14 21.90
CA ASP A 8 -20.22 -12.09 22.82
C ASP A 8 -19.16 -11.93 23.92
N TYR A 9 -18.44 -10.81 23.93
CA TYR A 9 -17.42 -10.52 24.91
C TYR A 9 -17.94 -9.72 26.11
N THR A 10 -19.26 -9.51 26.24
CA THR A 10 -19.83 -8.73 27.36
C THR A 10 -19.78 -9.47 28.70
N CYS A 11 -19.73 -10.80 28.66
CA CYS A 11 -19.80 -11.68 29.84
C CYS A 11 -18.48 -12.41 30.17
N ILE A 12 -17.39 -12.10 29.47
CA ILE A 12 -16.08 -12.69 29.75
C ILE A 12 -15.57 -12.27 31.15
N ASP A 13 -14.87 -13.14 31.84
CA ASP A 13 -14.28 -12.78 33.13
C ASP A 13 -13.11 -11.79 32.98
N PHE A 14 -12.85 -11.03 34.04
CA PHE A 14 -11.86 -9.97 34.06
C PHE A 14 -10.44 -10.45 33.71
N TYR A 15 -10.05 -11.65 34.14
CA TYR A 15 -8.70 -12.17 33.92
C TYR A 15 -8.52 -12.62 32.47
N ASN A 16 -9.52 -13.28 31.89
CA ASN A 16 -9.50 -13.66 30.48
C ASN A 16 -9.60 -12.44 29.55
N ALA A 17 -10.43 -11.43 29.88
CA ALA A 17 -10.46 -10.17 29.13
C ALA A 17 -9.09 -9.49 29.11
N ARG A 18 -8.46 -9.35 30.29
CA ARG A 18 -7.13 -8.79 30.44
C ARG A 18 -6.08 -9.59 29.65
N GLY A 19 -6.16 -10.93 29.70
CA GLY A 19 -5.28 -11.83 28.96
C GLY A 19 -5.42 -11.70 27.45
N LEU A 20 -6.66 -11.61 26.93
CA LEU A 20 -6.93 -11.41 25.51
C LEU A 20 -6.44 -10.07 25.00
N LEU A 21 -6.68 -8.97 25.73
CA LEU A 21 -6.16 -7.67 25.34
C LEU A 21 -4.63 -7.68 25.25
N ARG A 22 -3.96 -8.33 26.22
CA ARG A 22 -2.51 -8.51 26.19
C ARG A 22 -2.07 -9.32 24.97
N LYS A 23 -2.73 -10.45 24.70
CA LYS A 23 -2.45 -11.31 23.54
C LYS A 23 -2.58 -10.53 22.22
N TRP A 24 -3.69 -9.83 22.02
CA TRP A 24 -3.91 -9.05 20.80
C TRP A 24 -2.95 -7.88 20.65
N ARG A 25 -2.52 -7.27 21.77
CA ARG A 25 -1.47 -6.25 21.74
C ARG A 25 -0.11 -6.84 21.36
N THR A 26 0.25 -8.04 21.83
CA THR A 26 1.51 -8.70 21.46
C THR A 26 1.50 -9.23 20.03
N GLU A 27 0.36 -9.73 19.56
CA GLU A 27 0.20 -10.29 18.20
C GLU A 27 -0.13 -9.20 17.16
N GLN A 28 -0.30 -7.95 17.58
CA GLN A 28 -0.71 -6.81 16.73
C GLN A 28 -2.03 -7.08 15.97
N VAL A 29 -2.94 -7.82 16.58
CA VAL A 29 -4.25 -8.15 16.00
C VAL A 29 -5.25 -7.02 16.25
N ARG A 30 -5.93 -6.57 15.20
CA ARG A 30 -6.92 -5.50 15.26
C ARG A 30 -8.33 -6.06 15.45
N ASN A 31 -8.78 -6.14 16.69
CA ASN A 31 -10.13 -6.61 17.08
C ASN A 31 -10.91 -5.49 17.79
N SER A 32 -11.18 -4.39 17.09
CA SER A 32 -11.64 -3.15 17.73
C SER A 32 -13.03 -3.26 18.40
N GLY A 33 -13.98 -3.99 17.80
CA GLY A 33 -15.29 -4.26 18.42
C GLY A 33 -15.17 -5.01 19.76
N PRO A 34 -14.59 -6.24 19.76
CA PRO A 34 -14.37 -7.00 20.99
C PRO A 34 -13.58 -6.28 22.09
N ILE A 35 -12.57 -5.49 21.72
CA ILE A 35 -11.78 -4.71 22.69
C ILE A 35 -12.68 -3.69 23.42
N ILE A 36 -13.60 -3.06 22.69
CA ILE A 36 -14.52 -2.06 23.26
C ILE A 36 -15.59 -2.71 24.12
N GLU A 37 -16.17 -3.83 23.69
CA GLU A 37 -17.11 -4.60 24.50
C GLU A 37 -16.49 -5.02 25.85
N MET A 38 -15.28 -5.60 25.82
CA MET A 38 -14.58 -5.98 27.06
C MET A 38 -14.23 -4.78 27.93
N TRP A 39 -13.86 -3.64 27.33
CA TRP A 39 -13.58 -2.42 28.09
C TRP A 39 -14.84 -1.91 28.81
N GLU A 40 -15.94 -1.75 28.09
CA GLU A 40 -17.18 -1.19 28.62
C GLU A 40 -17.83 -2.11 29.66
N HIS A 41 -17.91 -3.40 29.38
CA HIS A 41 -18.68 -4.34 30.19
C HIS A 41 -17.87 -4.99 31.32
N VAL A 42 -16.53 -5.06 31.20
CA VAL A 42 -15.71 -5.85 32.14
C VAL A 42 -14.61 -5.00 32.78
N LEU A 43 -13.70 -4.45 31.99
CA LEU A 43 -12.46 -3.87 32.52
C LEU A 43 -12.65 -2.48 33.15
N SER A 44 -13.56 -1.67 32.61
CA SER A 44 -13.84 -0.30 33.12
C SER A 44 -14.46 -0.30 34.52
N ARG A 45 -15.07 -1.41 34.96
CA ARG A 45 -15.67 -1.56 36.29
C ARG A 45 -14.64 -1.66 37.42
N SER A 46 -13.41 -2.06 37.12
CA SER A 46 -12.34 -2.16 38.13
C SER A 46 -10.97 -1.80 37.54
N PRO A 47 -10.76 -0.53 37.12
CA PRO A 47 -9.52 -0.12 36.46
C PRO A 47 -8.30 -0.23 37.38
N SER A 48 -8.47 -0.09 38.70
CA SER A 48 -7.40 -0.23 39.69
C SER A 48 -6.80 -1.63 39.71
N SER A 49 -7.60 -2.67 39.44
CA SER A 49 -7.17 -4.07 39.41
C SER A 49 -6.23 -4.40 38.23
N LEU A 50 -6.14 -3.51 37.23
CA LEU A 50 -5.22 -3.67 36.10
C LEU A 50 -3.77 -3.30 36.45
N GLY A 51 -3.54 -2.55 37.54
CA GLY A 51 -2.20 -2.06 37.91
C GLY A 51 -1.57 -1.23 36.78
N ASP A 52 -0.27 -1.39 36.56
CA ASP A 52 0.46 -0.63 35.52
C ASP A 52 0.04 -0.95 34.09
N GLU A 53 -0.56 -2.12 33.86
CA GLU A 53 -1.06 -2.51 32.53
C GLU A 53 -2.25 -1.66 32.07
N LEU A 54 -2.92 -0.97 33.01
CA LEU A 54 -4.03 -0.06 32.74
C LEU A 54 -3.67 0.93 31.61
N TRP A 55 -2.47 1.49 31.62
CA TRP A 55 -2.09 2.54 30.68
C TRP A 55 -1.93 2.01 29.25
N ALA A 56 -1.34 0.82 29.10
CA ALA A 56 -1.25 0.15 27.82
C ALA A 56 -2.63 -0.29 27.31
N ILE A 57 -3.53 -0.70 28.22
CA ILE A 57 -4.91 -1.03 27.88
C ILE A 57 -5.66 0.23 27.42
N LEU A 58 -5.53 1.35 28.13
CA LEU A 58 -6.17 2.61 27.74
C LEU A 58 -5.73 3.08 26.35
N GLU A 59 -4.44 2.94 25.98
CA GLU A 59 -4.00 3.24 24.61
C GLU A 59 -4.64 2.31 23.57
N GLN A 60 -4.68 1.01 23.85
CA GLN A 60 -5.32 0.02 22.98
C GLN A 60 -6.82 0.30 22.80
N VAL A 61 -7.53 0.57 23.90
CA VAL A 61 -8.94 0.96 23.91
C VAL A 61 -9.13 2.28 23.16
N CYS A 62 -8.25 3.26 23.34
CA CYS A 62 -8.34 4.54 22.64
C CYS A 62 -8.30 4.35 21.11
N ILE A 63 -7.36 3.55 20.61
CA ILE A 63 -7.22 3.24 19.18
C ILE A 63 -8.45 2.46 18.68
N SER A 64 -8.87 1.43 19.41
CA SER A 64 -10.06 0.65 19.04
C SER A 64 -11.34 1.48 19.06
N ALA A 65 -11.47 2.43 19.99
CA ALA A 65 -12.62 3.32 20.09
C ALA A 65 -12.70 4.30 18.91
N MET A 66 -11.55 4.74 18.37
CA MET A 66 -11.52 5.54 17.14
C MET A 66 -12.05 4.74 15.95
N ASP A 67 -11.72 3.45 15.86
CA ASP A 67 -12.16 2.59 14.75
C ASP A 67 -13.67 2.36 14.73
N VAL A 68 -14.29 2.25 15.91
CA VAL A 68 -15.74 2.06 16.06
C VAL A 68 -16.51 3.36 16.31
N ALA A 69 -15.85 4.52 16.10
CA ALA A 69 -16.43 5.85 16.28
C ALA A 69 -17.04 6.14 17.67
N ARG A 70 -16.54 5.49 18.73
CA ARG A 70 -16.93 5.75 20.13
C ARG A 70 -16.14 6.92 20.72
N HIS A 71 -16.50 8.14 20.31
CA HIS A 71 -15.78 9.37 20.66
C HIS A 71 -15.76 9.69 22.16
N ASP A 72 -16.76 9.23 22.91
CA ASP A 72 -16.85 9.32 24.36
C ASP A 72 -15.68 8.58 25.03
N ILE A 73 -15.43 7.34 24.62
CA ILE A 73 -14.33 6.51 25.13
C ILE A 73 -12.98 7.09 24.70
N VAL A 74 -12.86 7.56 23.45
CA VAL A 74 -11.62 8.22 22.98
C VAL A 74 -11.26 9.42 23.85
N LEU A 75 -12.25 10.25 24.23
CA LEU A 75 -12.03 11.40 25.08
C LEU A 75 -11.61 11.01 26.51
N ASP A 76 -12.33 10.07 27.15
CA ASP A 76 -11.98 9.60 28.50
C ASP A 76 -10.56 9.02 28.54
N THR A 77 -10.25 8.12 27.60
CA THR A 77 -8.94 7.46 27.56
C THR A 77 -7.80 8.47 27.37
N ILE A 78 -7.95 9.45 26.48
CA ILE A 78 -6.94 10.51 26.28
C ILE A 78 -6.79 11.37 27.55
N GLN A 79 -7.88 11.80 28.18
CA GLN A 79 -7.82 12.63 29.39
C GLN A 79 -7.10 11.92 30.54
N ARG A 80 -7.39 10.63 30.74
CA ARG A 80 -6.74 9.81 31.78
C ARG A 80 -5.25 9.61 31.49
N LEU A 81 -4.89 9.37 30.24
CA LEU A 81 -3.50 9.21 29.82
C LEU A 81 -2.72 10.53 29.94
N ASP A 82 -3.31 11.66 29.54
CA ASP A 82 -2.68 12.98 29.64
C ASP A 82 -2.45 13.42 31.09
N LYS A 83 -3.42 13.15 31.98
CA LYS A 83 -3.25 13.39 33.42
C LYS A 83 -2.11 12.57 34.03
N LYS A 84 -1.93 11.32 33.60
CA LYS A 84 -0.87 10.44 34.11
C LYS A 84 0.50 10.74 33.50
N PHE A 85 0.54 11.08 32.22
CA PHE A 85 1.76 11.30 31.44
C PHE A 85 1.71 12.65 30.71
N PRO A 86 1.75 13.77 31.44
CA PRO A 86 1.72 15.09 30.83
C PRO A 86 2.92 15.26 29.88
N ASN A 87 2.70 15.92 28.75
CA ASN A 87 3.70 16.16 27.69
C ASN A 87 4.23 14.91 26.97
N SER A 88 3.62 13.73 27.17
CA SER A 88 4.02 12.51 26.46
C SER A 88 3.73 12.60 24.96
N ASN A 89 4.74 12.30 24.13
CA ASN A 89 4.57 12.17 22.68
C ASN A 89 3.56 11.06 22.30
N ARG A 90 3.47 9.98 23.08
CA ARG A 90 2.47 8.92 22.85
C ARG A 90 1.05 9.45 23.02
N VAL A 91 0.82 10.26 24.06
CA VAL A 91 -0.50 10.87 24.30
C VAL A 91 -0.82 11.93 23.25
N ARG A 92 0.15 12.79 22.90
CA ARG A 92 -0.02 13.79 21.84
C ARG A 92 -0.31 13.15 20.49
N ARG A 93 0.27 11.97 20.19
CA ARG A 93 -0.09 11.16 19.01
C ARG A 93 -1.56 10.74 19.04
N LEU A 94 -2.08 10.26 20.18
CA LEU A 94 -3.50 9.91 20.30
C LEU A 94 -4.41 11.12 20.12
N GLN A 95 -4.02 12.29 20.63
CA GLN A 95 -4.74 13.55 20.40
C GLN A 95 -4.78 13.90 18.90
N ALA A 96 -3.66 13.73 18.19
CA ALA A 96 -3.60 13.95 16.74
C ALA A 96 -4.47 12.95 15.97
N MET A 97 -4.39 11.65 16.30
CA MET A 97 -5.23 10.60 15.71
C MET A 97 -6.73 10.87 15.94
N ARG A 98 -7.10 11.36 17.12
CA ARG A 98 -8.49 11.80 17.40
C ARG A 98 -8.91 12.93 16.46
N LEU A 99 -8.08 13.95 16.28
CA LEU A 99 -8.40 15.06 15.37
C LEU A 99 -8.54 14.58 13.92
N GLU A 100 -7.71 13.64 13.48
CA GLU A 100 -7.86 13.00 12.18
C GLU A 100 -9.20 12.25 12.05
N SER A 101 -9.59 11.48 13.08
CA SER A 101 -10.87 10.77 13.08
C SER A 101 -12.09 11.71 13.02
N LEU A 102 -11.91 12.97 13.42
CA LEU A 102 -12.93 14.02 13.36
C LEU A 102 -12.84 14.87 12.08
N GLY A 103 -11.95 14.55 11.13
CA GLY A 103 -11.72 15.33 9.91
C GLY A 103 -11.04 16.69 10.14
N LYS A 104 -10.53 16.96 11.35
CA LYS A 104 -9.87 18.23 11.72
C LYS A 104 -8.40 18.24 11.29
N PHE A 105 -8.17 18.11 9.98
CA PHE A 105 -6.84 17.91 9.39
C PHE A 105 -5.84 19.04 9.68
N SER A 106 -6.29 20.29 9.78
CA SER A 106 -5.39 21.41 10.10
C SER A 106 -4.88 21.38 11.53
N GLU A 107 -5.75 21.10 12.50
CA GLU A 107 -5.36 20.94 13.90
C GLU A 107 -4.46 19.70 14.08
N ALA A 108 -4.81 18.60 13.39
CA ALA A 108 -4.01 17.38 13.41
C ALA A 108 -2.60 17.60 12.83
N SER A 109 -2.48 18.30 11.71
CA SER A 109 -1.20 18.63 11.07
C SER A 109 -0.28 19.39 12.03
N TYR A 110 -0.81 20.38 12.75
CA TYR A 110 -0.04 21.14 13.73
C TYR A 110 0.51 20.26 14.86
N LEU A 111 -0.29 19.29 15.34
CA LEU A 111 0.19 18.33 16.35
C LEU A 111 1.28 17.42 15.79
N TYR A 112 1.15 16.94 14.55
CA TYR A 112 2.18 16.12 13.92
C TYR A 112 3.47 16.91 13.65
N ASP A 113 3.40 18.17 13.25
CA ASP A 113 4.59 19.01 13.09
C ASP A 113 5.36 19.15 14.42
N ASN A 114 4.65 19.28 15.53
CA ASN A 114 5.27 19.32 16.85
C ASN A 114 5.84 17.97 17.29
N LEU A 115 5.20 16.86 16.91
CA LEU A 115 5.72 15.50 17.14
C LEU A 115 6.98 15.20 16.32
N ILE A 116 7.02 15.63 15.05
CA ILE A 116 8.19 15.50 14.18
C ILE A 116 9.35 16.33 14.74
N LYS A 117 9.09 17.55 15.22
CA LYS A 117 10.13 18.37 15.86
C LYS A 117 10.69 17.75 17.14
N SER A 118 9.85 17.08 17.94
CA SER A 118 10.28 16.49 19.20
C SER A 118 11.01 15.16 19.04
N ASP A 119 10.64 14.37 18.02
CA ASP A 119 11.29 13.12 17.66
C ASP A 119 11.37 12.97 16.13
N PRO A 120 12.38 13.59 15.49
CA PRO A 120 12.56 13.53 14.04
C PRO A 120 12.83 12.12 13.51
N SER A 121 13.25 11.20 14.39
CA SER A 121 13.59 9.83 14.02
C SER A 121 12.37 8.94 13.83
N ASN A 122 11.22 9.39 14.31
CA ASN A 122 9.99 8.62 14.25
C ASN A 122 9.27 8.81 12.92
N THR A 123 9.60 7.92 11.98
CA THR A 123 9.07 7.94 10.61
C THR A 123 7.54 7.81 10.54
N LEU A 124 6.89 7.28 11.59
CA LEU A 124 5.44 7.21 11.67
C LEU A 124 4.80 8.61 11.62
N TYR A 125 5.38 9.61 12.29
CA TYR A 125 4.81 10.95 12.32
C TYR A 125 4.86 11.62 10.95
N ILE A 126 5.95 11.40 10.22
CA ILE A 126 6.12 11.88 8.84
C ILE A 126 5.10 11.21 7.92
N LYS A 127 4.95 9.88 8.01
CA LYS A 127 3.94 9.14 7.24
C LYS A 127 2.52 9.63 7.51
N ARG A 128 2.17 9.92 8.78
CA ARG A 128 0.86 10.52 9.12
C ARG A 128 0.69 11.92 8.56
N LYS A 129 1.72 12.77 8.63
CA LYS A 129 1.69 14.11 8.01
C LYS A 129 1.43 14.04 6.51
N VAL A 130 2.10 13.13 5.80
CA VAL A 130 1.88 12.90 4.36
C VAL A 130 0.43 12.52 4.09
N VAL A 131 -0.15 11.58 4.84
CA VAL A 131 -1.57 11.19 4.70
C VAL A 131 -2.51 12.39 4.89
N ILE A 132 -2.24 13.24 5.89
CA ILE A 132 -3.05 14.46 6.14
C ILE A 132 -2.94 15.45 4.97
N LEU A 133 -1.74 15.66 4.42
CA LEU A 133 -1.53 16.55 3.27
C LEU A 133 -2.31 16.04 2.06
N LEU A 134 -2.29 14.73 1.81
CA LEU A 134 -3.07 14.12 0.73
C LEU A 134 -4.57 14.26 0.94
N ALA A 135 -5.06 14.08 2.18
CA ALA A 135 -6.47 14.28 2.51
C ALA A 135 -6.95 15.73 2.29
N LYS A 136 -6.04 16.70 2.40
CA LYS A 136 -6.31 18.12 2.09
C LYS A 136 -6.22 18.45 0.60
N GLY A 137 -5.64 17.56 -0.21
CA GLY A 137 -5.34 17.81 -1.62
C GLY A 137 -3.96 18.46 -1.86
N ASP A 138 -3.14 18.65 -0.83
CA ASP A 138 -1.83 19.31 -0.89
C ASP A 138 -0.73 18.34 -1.36
N LYS A 139 -0.89 17.76 -2.55
CA LYS A 139 0.04 16.76 -3.09
C LYS A 139 1.48 17.26 -3.25
N THR A 140 1.66 18.52 -3.65
CA THR A 140 3.00 19.12 -3.83
C THR A 140 3.78 19.11 -2.52
N GLU A 141 3.14 19.46 -1.41
CA GLU A 141 3.80 19.48 -0.11
C GLU A 141 4.01 18.06 0.45
N ALA A 142 3.11 17.12 0.12
CA ALA A 142 3.33 15.70 0.41
C ALA A 142 4.58 15.16 -0.30
N ILE A 143 4.78 15.49 -1.58
CA ILE A 143 5.99 15.15 -2.35
C ILE A 143 7.24 15.77 -1.71
N ASN A 144 7.20 17.06 -1.36
CA ASN A 144 8.33 17.72 -0.69
C ASN A 144 8.68 17.05 0.64
N THR A 145 7.66 16.74 1.44
CA THR A 145 7.83 16.07 2.74
C THR A 145 8.49 14.70 2.59
N LEU A 146 8.08 13.91 1.59
CA LEU A 146 8.68 12.61 1.31
C LEU A 146 10.11 12.72 0.79
N ASN A 147 10.40 13.69 -0.08
CA ASN A 147 11.76 13.93 -0.56
C ASN A 147 12.70 14.30 0.59
N GLU A 148 12.30 15.21 1.48
CA GLU A 148 13.12 15.56 2.66
C GLU A 148 13.32 14.37 3.61
N HIS A 149 12.28 13.54 3.79
CA HIS A 149 12.37 12.31 4.58
C HIS A 149 13.40 11.33 4.01
N LEU A 150 13.34 11.08 2.71
CA LEU A 150 14.20 10.12 2.01
C LEU A 150 15.67 10.57 1.92
N LYS A 151 15.97 11.88 2.04
CA LYS A 151 17.35 12.36 2.21
C LYS A 151 18.02 11.82 3.49
N THR A 152 17.23 11.55 4.53
CA THR A 152 17.72 11.06 5.82
C THR A 152 17.53 9.54 5.95
N TYR A 153 16.38 9.02 5.49
CA TYR A 153 15.97 7.62 5.61
C TYR A 153 15.83 6.95 4.25
N ILE A 154 16.93 6.89 3.50
CA ILE A 154 16.94 6.40 2.11
C ILE A 154 16.47 4.93 1.95
N ASN A 155 16.54 4.12 3.01
CA ASN A 155 16.11 2.72 3.00
C ASN A 155 14.61 2.53 3.31
N ASP A 156 13.81 3.60 3.49
CA ASP A 156 12.37 3.49 3.76
C ASP A 156 11.60 3.16 2.47
N THR A 157 11.42 1.87 2.20
CA THR A 157 10.76 1.36 1.00
C THR A 157 9.30 1.81 0.89
N GLU A 158 8.60 1.97 2.01
CA GLU A 158 7.21 2.44 1.99
C GLU A 158 7.13 3.91 1.58
N ALA A 159 8.11 4.74 1.99
CA ALA A 159 8.19 6.13 1.55
C ALA A 159 8.49 6.25 0.05
N TRP A 160 9.42 5.44 -0.48
CA TRP A 160 9.67 5.37 -1.93
C TRP A 160 8.44 4.96 -2.72
N LYS A 161 7.68 3.97 -2.23
CA LYS A 161 6.45 3.53 -2.86
C LYS A 161 5.41 4.65 -2.92
N GLN A 162 5.13 5.30 -1.80
CA GLN A 162 4.19 6.44 -1.77
C GLN A 162 4.64 7.58 -2.67
N LEU A 163 5.94 7.90 -2.67
CA LEU A 163 6.49 8.95 -3.54
C LEU A 163 6.32 8.61 -5.02
N SER A 164 6.54 7.34 -5.41
CA SER A 164 6.34 6.87 -6.78
C SER A 164 4.88 7.04 -7.24
N GLU A 165 3.92 6.64 -6.39
CA GLU A 165 2.49 6.77 -6.67
C GLU A 165 2.09 8.24 -6.83
N LEU A 166 2.66 9.15 -6.02
CA LEU A 166 2.41 10.58 -6.14
C LEU A 166 2.96 11.16 -7.44
N TYR A 167 4.20 10.84 -7.81
CA TYR A 167 4.77 11.30 -9.07
C TYR A 167 3.96 10.81 -10.28
N PHE A 168 3.52 9.54 -10.29
CA PHE A 168 2.64 9.05 -11.34
C PHE A 168 1.29 9.76 -11.37
N SER A 169 0.72 10.10 -10.21
CA SER A 169 -0.54 10.86 -10.13
C SER A 169 -0.42 12.28 -10.70
N GLU A 170 0.79 12.84 -10.73
CA GLU A 170 1.12 14.15 -11.30
C GLU A 170 1.67 14.05 -12.73
N ASN A 171 1.58 12.87 -13.37
CA ASN A 171 2.14 12.55 -14.68
C ASN A 171 3.67 12.78 -14.81
N ASP A 172 4.40 12.85 -13.69
CA ASP A 172 5.86 12.91 -13.71
C ASP A 172 6.45 11.49 -13.78
N LEU A 173 6.42 10.93 -14.99
CA LEU A 173 6.86 9.57 -15.23
C LEU A 173 8.34 9.36 -14.90
N LEU A 174 9.21 10.33 -15.17
CA LEU A 174 10.65 10.20 -14.96
C LEU A 174 11.00 10.08 -13.48
N ARG A 175 10.45 10.95 -12.63
CA ARG A 175 10.67 10.86 -11.19
C ARG A 175 9.97 9.65 -10.58
N GLY A 176 8.80 9.26 -11.10
CA GLY A 176 8.14 8.00 -10.72
C GLY A 176 8.98 6.76 -11.04
N ILE A 177 9.60 6.69 -12.22
CA ILE A 177 10.51 5.63 -12.62
C ILE A 177 11.73 5.57 -11.70
N HIS A 178 12.35 6.70 -11.38
CA HIS A 178 13.49 6.73 -10.46
C HIS A 178 13.13 6.12 -9.10
N CYS A 179 11.96 6.46 -8.56
CA CYS A 179 11.50 5.87 -7.29
C CYS A 179 11.30 4.34 -7.39
N LEU A 180 10.79 3.84 -8.52
CA LEU A 180 10.65 2.40 -8.75
C LEU A 180 12.00 1.70 -8.93
N GLU A 181 12.99 2.36 -9.52
CA GLU A 181 14.37 1.83 -9.65
C GLU A 181 15.01 1.67 -8.26
N GLU A 182 14.83 2.64 -7.34
CA GLU A 182 15.28 2.51 -5.95
C GLU A 182 14.57 1.36 -5.21
N LEU A 183 13.26 1.20 -5.43
CA LEU A 183 12.50 0.07 -4.88
C LEU A 183 13.00 -1.28 -5.41
N MET A 184 13.31 -1.36 -6.70
CA MET A 184 13.87 -2.55 -7.33
C MET A 184 15.23 -2.91 -6.73
N LEU A 185 16.10 -1.93 -6.46
CA LEU A 185 17.39 -2.16 -5.79
C LEU A 185 17.20 -2.74 -4.37
N SER A 186 16.20 -2.25 -3.63
CA SER A 186 15.90 -2.76 -2.29
C SER A 186 15.30 -4.18 -2.27
N ASN A 187 14.59 -4.57 -3.34
CA ASN A 187 13.82 -5.81 -3.41
C ASN A 187 13.88 -6.40 -4.84
N PRO A 188 15.05 -6.92 -5.27
CA PRO A 188 15.29 -7.30 -6.66
C PRO A 188 14.49 -8.51 -7.14
N HIS A 189 13.87 -9.26 -6.22
CA HIS A 189 13.07 -10.45 -6.55
C HIS A 189 11.57 -10.15 -6.65
N ASN A 190 11.13 -8.89 -6.48
CA ASN A 190 9.71 -8.57 -6.54
C ASN A 190 9.27 -8.27 -8.00
N PRO A 191 8.51 -9.15 -8.67
CA PRO A 191 8.07 -8.96 -10.05
C PRO A 191 7.19 -7.73 -10.26
N ILE A 192 6.57 -7.22 -9.20
CA ILE A 192 5.68 -6.07 -9.27
C ILE A 192 6.46 -4.83 -9.72
N TYR A 193 7.70 -4.63 -9.26
CA TYR A 193 8.49 -3.45 -9.63
C TYR A 193 8.92 -3.49 -11.09
N PHE A 194 9.37 -4.65 -11.59
CA PHE A 194 9.69 -4.81 -13.01
C PHE A 194 8.47 -4.55 -13.89
N LYS A 195 7.30 -5.12 -13.54
CA LYS A 195 6.06 -4.85 -14.28
C LYS A 195 5.73 -3.34 -14.30
N ARG A 196 5.79 -2.66 -13.15
CA ARG A 196 5.50 -1.21 -13.05
C ARG A 196 6.53 -0.35 -13.81
N LEU A 197 7.81 -0.72 -13.79
CA LEU A 197 8.86 -0.07 -14.58
C LEU A 197 8.63 -0.25 -16.07
N GLY A 198 8.24 -1.45 -16.50
CA GLY A 198 7.85 -1.74 -17.88
C GLY A 198 6.68 -0.87 -18.35
N GLU A 199 5.62 -0.79 -17.53
CA GLU A 199 4.46 0.10 -17.78
C GLU A 199 4.90 1.56 -17.93
N ALA A 200 5.66 2.09 -16.97
CA ALA A 200 6.06 3.49 -16.97
C ALA A 200 6.99 3.85 -18.13
N ARG A 201 7.97 2.98 -18.46
CA ARG A 201 8.86 3.16 -19.61
C ARG A 201 8.09 3.10 -20.93
N TYR A 202 7.14 2.16 -21.06
CA TYR A 202 6.28 2.11 -22.24
C TYR A 202 5.49 3.41 -22.43
N THR A 203 4.90 3.95 -21.34
CA THR A 203 4.15 5.21 -21.40
C THR A 203 5.02 6.41 -21.75
N LEU A 204 6.28 6.46 -21.27
CA LEU A 204 7.21 7.53 -21.60
C LEU A 204 7.55 7.56 -23.11
N GLY A 205 7.54 6.40 -23.76
CA GLY A 205 7.69 6.27 -25.20
C GLY A 205 9.10 6.56 -25.72
N GLY A 206 9.27 6.40 -27.03
CA GLY A 206 10.58 6.46 -27.69
C GLY A 206 11.32 5.12 -27.64
N GLN A 207 12.17 4.89 -28.64
CA GLN A 207 12.78 3.59 -28.89
C GLN A 207 13.54 3.04 -27.66
N GLU A 208 14.38 3.87 -27.03
CA GLU A 208 15.16 3.45 -25.87
C GLU A 208 14.27 2.99 -24.70
N ASN A 209 13.19 3.72 -24.44
CA ASN A 209 12.26 3.34 -23.38
C ASN A 209 11.46 2.09 -23.74
N TYR A 210 11.11 1.86 -25.01
CA TYR A 210 10.50 0.59 -25.43
C TYR A 210 11.46 -0.59 -25.30
N GLU A 211 12.75 -0.42 -25.61
CA GLU A 211 13.77 -1.45 -25.38
C GLU A 211 13.92 -1.79 -23.90
N MET A 212 13.90 -0.79 -23.02
CA MET A 212 13.93 -0.99 -21.57
C MET A 212 12.63 -1.61 -21.05
N ALA A 213 11.47 -1.16 -21.52
CA ALA A 213 10.18 -1.71 -21.16
C ALA A 213 10.07 -3.20 -21.52
N LYS A 214 10.54 -3.58 -22.71
CA LYS A 214 10.64 -4.99 -23.14
C LYS A 214 11.43 -5.82 -22.12
N LYS A 215 12.64 -5.37 -21.74
CA LYS A 215 13.47 -6.07 -20.75
C LYS A 215 12.78 -6.21 -19.40
N TYR A 216 12.13 -5.14 -18.93
CA TYR A 216 11.42 -5.17 -17.65
C TYR A 216 10.21 -6.12 -17.66
N PHE A 217 9.45 -6.18 -18.75
CA PHE A 217 8.38 -7.17 -18.86
C PHE A 217 8.92 -8.59 -18.96
N GLU A 218 10.04 -8.82 -19.65
CA GLU A 218 10.71 -10.13 -19.69
C GLU A 218 11.12 -10.58 -18.28
N TYR A 219 11.78 -9.73 -17.49
CA TYR A 219 12.11 -10.04 -16.09
C TYR A 219 10.88 -10.28 -15.21
N ALA A 220 9.81 -9.51 -15.41
CA ALA A 220 8.56 -9.72 -14.67
C ALA A 220 7.92 -11.09 -14.99
N LEU A 221 8.03 -11.54 -16.25
CA LEU A 221 7.50 -12.83 -16.71
C LEU A 221 8.38 -14.01 -16.32
N GLU A 222 9.70 -13.83 -16.16
CA GLU A 222 10.56 -14.88 -15.59
C GLU A 222 10.12 -15.28 -14.18
N ALA A 223 9.68 -14.30 -13.37
CA ALA A 223 9.20 -14.55 -12.02
C ALA A 223 7.71 -14.94 -11.94
N ASN A 224 6.88 -14.45 -12.87
CA ASN A 224 5.47 -14.85 -12.97
C ASN A 224 5.03 -14.95 -14.44
N PRO A 225 5.20 -16.14 -15.08
CA PRO A 225 4.88 -16.35 -16.49
C PRO A 225 3.41 -16.11 -16.83
N ASN A 226 2.53 -16.32 -15.86
CA ASN A 226 1.07 -16.21 -16.02
C ASN A 226 0.55 -14.79 -15.77
N CYS A 227 1.44 -13.81 -15.59
CA CYS A 227 1.02 -12.43 -15.41
C CYS A 227 0.51 -11.83 -16.73
N LEU A 228 -0.82 -11.87 -16.94
CA LEU A 228 -1.48 -11.34 -18.13
C LEU A 228 -1.05 -9.91 -18.47
N ARG A 229 -0.93 -9.07 -17.44
CA ARG A 229 -0.55 -7.66 -17.63
C ARG A 229 0.87 -7.48 -18.15
N SER A 230 1.82 -8.32 -17.72
CA SER A 230 3.19 -8.31 -18.24
C SER A 230 3.26 -8.88 -19.65
N ASN A 231 2.49 -9.93 -19.97
CA ASN A 231 2.40 -10.49 -21.32
C ASN A 231 1.85 -9.46 -22.32
N VAL A 232 0.73 -8.80 -21.99
CA VAL A 232 0.15 -7.72 -22.82
C VAL A 232 1.12 -6.55 -22.95
N GLY A 233 1.79 -6.15 -21.86
CA GLY A 233 2.82 -5.11 -21.90
C GLY A 233 3.96 -5.45 -22.85
N LEU A 234 4.46 -6.70 -22.80
CA LEU A 234 5.52 -7.18 -23.68
C LEU A 234 5.08 -7.19 -25.15
N MET A 235 3.89 -7.70 -25.45
CA MET A 235 3.31 -7.65 -26.79
C MET A 235 3.25 -6.22 -27.34
N LEU A 236 2.71 -5.27 -26.56
CA LEU A 236 2.62 -3.87 -26.97
C LEU A 236 4.01 -3.26 -27.20
N THR A 237 4.99 -3.55 -26.33
CA THR A 237 6.37 -3.08 -26.53
C THR A 237 7.00 -3.65 -27.80
N CYS A 238 6.79 -4.94 -28.07
CA CYS A 238 7.31 -5.59 -29.27
C CYS A 238 6.69 -4.96 -30.55
N ASN A 239 5.39 -4.69 -30.53
CA ASN A 239 4.73 -4.03 -31.65
C ASN A 239 5.33 -2.63 -31.92
N GLN A 240 5.51 -1.81 -30.87
CA GLN A 240 6.12 -0.48 -31.01
C GLN A 240 7.58 -0.54 -31.53
N LEU A 241 8.37 -1.51 -31.06
CA LEU A 241 9.74 -1.71 -31.52
C LEU A 241 9.82 -2.18 -32.99
N GLY A 242 8.89 -3.02 -33.44
CA GLY A 242 8.79 -3.43 -34.85
C GLY A 242 8.52 -2.25 -35.80
N GLN A 243 7.72 -1.28 -35.33
CA GLN A 243 7.39 -0.07 -36.07
C GLN A 243 8.52 0.98 -36.10
N CYS A 244 9.50 0.90 -35.20
CA CYS A 244 10.61 1.85 -35.15
C CYS A 244 11.49 1.77 -36.43
N LYS A 245 11.73 2.91 -37.10
CA LYS A 245 12.47 2.97 -38.38
C LYS A 245 13.97 2.66 -38.23
N SER A 246 14.56 3.04 -37.11
CA SER A 246 15.98 2.87 -36.75
C SER A 246 16.33 1.44 -36.29
N PHE A 247 15.34 0.57 -36.13
CA PHE A 247 15.57 -0.79 -35.67
C PHE A 247 16.12 -1.64 -36.81
N SER A 248 17.28 -2.29 -36.60
CA SER A 248 17.88 -3.14 -37.63
C SER A 248 16.96 -4.31 -38.00
N ALA A 249 17.01 -4.75 -39.26
CA ALA A 249 16.11 -5.80 -39.76
C ALA A 249 16.14 -7.09 -38.91
N GLY A 250 17.33 -7.51 -38.45
CA GLY A 250 17.47 -8.66 -37.55
C GLY A 250 16.72 -8.47 -36.23
N LYS A 251 16.93 -7.33 -35.56
CA LYS A 251 16.24 -7.04 -34.29
C LYS A 251 14.72 -6.94 -34.47
N LYS A 252 14.23 -6.45 -35.63
CA LYS A 252 12.80 -6.43 -35.94
C LYS A 252 12.22 -7.84 -35.99
N ASN A 253 12.87 -8.75 -36.72
CA ASN A 253 12.44 -10.14 -36.77
C ASN A 253 12.44 -10.80 -35.38
N ASP A 254 13.49 -10.58 -34.58
CA ASP A 254 13.53 -11.12 -33.21
C ASP A 254 12.36 -10.61 -32.36
N THR A 255 11.97 -9.35 -32.56
CA THR A 255 10.87 -8.71 -31.84
C THR A 255 9.51 -9.23 -32.28
N VAL A 256 9.32 -9.46 -33.59
CA VAL A 256 8.10 -10.06 -34.15
C VAL A 256 7.96 -11.52 -33.69
N ASN A 257 9.04 -12.30 -33.73
CA ASN A 257 9.03 -13.67 -33.21
C ASN A 257 8.67 -13.70 -31.72
N LYS A 258 9.29 -12.81 -30.93
CA LYS A 258 8.96 -12.68 -29.50
C LYS A 258 7.51 -12.28 -29.28
N TYR A 259 6.95 -11.40 -30.10
CA TYR A 259 5.53 -11.03 -30.07
C TYR A 259 4.65 -12.26 -30.27
N GLU A 260 4.92 -13.07 -31.30
CA GLU A 260 4.14 -14.29 -31.58
C GLU A 260 4.21 -15.31 -30.45
N ASP A 261 5.39 -15.52 -29.86
CA ASP A 261 5.57 -16.46 -28.75
C ASP A 261 4.76 -16.03 -27.52
N VAL A 262 4.82 -14.74 -27.18
CA VAL A 262 4.08 -14.18 -26.05
C VAL A 262 2.58 -14.20 -26.31
N LEU A 263 2.15 -13.94 -27.55
CA LEU A 263 0.74 -14.02 -27.94
C LEU A 263 0.17 -15.43 -27.73
N LYS A 264 0.89 -16.47 -28.17
CA LYS A 264 0.51 -17.87 -27.96
C LYS A 264 0.38 -18.22 -26.48
N ASN A 265 1.38 -17.81 -25.67
CA ASN A 265 1.34 -18.00 -24.22
C ASN A 265 0.14 -17.28 -23.57
N THR A 266 -0.15 -16.06 -24.03
CA THR A 266 -1.28 -15.26 -23.53
C THR A 266 -2.62 -15.92 -23.82
N ILE A 267 -2.82 -16.44 -25.03
CA ILE A 267 -4.03 -17.17 -25.41
C ILE A 267 -4.18 -18.42 -24.53
N SER A 268 -3.13 -19.23 -24.38
CA SER A 268 -3.15 -20.43 -23.52
C SER A 268 -3.53 -20.11 -22.07
N ILE A 269 -3.02 -19.01 -21.50
CA ILE A 269 -3.37 -18.59 -20.13
C ILE A 269 -4.87 -18.24 -20.02
N ILE A 270 -5.45 -17.62 -21.04
CA ILE A 270 -6.87 -17.25 -21.06
C ILE A 270 -7.73 -18.51 -21.19
N GLU A 271 -7.39 -19.41 -22.11
CA GLU A 271 -8.10 -20.69 -22.30
C GLU A 271 -8.10 -21.55 -21.02
N ASP A 272 -6.96 -21.64 -20.33
CA ASP A 272 -6.85 -22.35 -19.05
C ASP A 272 -7.74 -21.73 -17.95
N ALA A 273 -7.93 -20.40 -17.97
CA ALA A 273 -8.80 -19.71 -17.04
C ALA A 273 -10.29 -19.96 -17.33
N GLU A 274 -10.67 -20.05 -18.60
CA GLU A 274 -12.04 -20.40 -19.02
C GLU A 274 -12.40 -21.83 -18.61
N ALA A 275 -11.49 -22.79 -18.80
CA ALA A 275 -11.72 -24.20 -18.45
C ALA A 275 -11.98 -24.42 -16.94
N GLY A 276 -11.54 -23.50 -16.08
CA GLY A 276 -11.74 -23.53 -14.63
C GLY A 276 -12.94 -22.75 -14.11
N SER A 277 -13.66 -22.02 -14.97
CA SER A 277 -14.67 -21.04 -14.59
C SER A 277 -15.94 -21.22 -15.41
N ASP A 278 -16.93 -21.93 -14.87
CA ASP A 278 -18.28 -22.01 -15.45
C ASP A 278 -18.90 -20.60 -15.55
N GLY A 279 -18.79 -19.96 -16.72
CA GLY A 279 -19.55 -18.74 -17.06
C GLY A 279 -18.75 -17.49 -17.43
N LEU A 280 -17.42 -17.54 -17.60
CA LEU A 280 -16.66 -16.44 -18.21
C LEU A 280 -16.23 -16.82 -19.62
N ASP A 281 -16.90 -16.26 -20.61
CA ASP A 281 -16.56 -16.37 -22.03
C ASP A 281 -15.63 -15.21 -22.42
N HIS A 282 -14.34 -15.51 -22.59
CA HIS A 282 -13.31 -14.59 -23.05
C HIS A 282 -12.98 -14.80 -24.55
N GLU A 283 -13.83 -15.51 -25.32
CA GLU A 283 -13.62 -15.77 -26.76
C GLU A 283 -13.44 -14.48 -27.56
N TRP A 284 -14.10 -13.39 -27.15
CA TRP A 284 -13.93 -12.07 -27.77
C TRP A 284 -12.51 -11.50 -27.58
N ILE A 285 -11.88 -11.73 -26.42
CA ILE A 285 -10.50 -11.29 -26.15
C ILE A 285 -9.54 -12.09 -27.02
N ILE A 286 -9.74 -13.40 -27.12
CA ILE A 286 -8.91 -14.27 -27.95
C ILE A 286 -9.02 -13.85 -29.42
N ARG A 287 -10.23 -13.62 -29.95
CA ARG A 287 -10.41 -13.13 -31.33
C ARG A 287 -9.73 -11.79 -31.58
N GLU A 288 -9.80 -10.85 -30.63
CA GLU A 288 -9.13 -9.55 -30.78
C GLU A 288 -7.59 -9.72 -30.82
N LEU A 289 -7.06 -10.58 -29.95
CA LEU A 289 -5.65 -10.94 -29.90
C LEU A 289 -5.16 -11.60 -31.20
N GLU A 290 -5.96 -12.51 -31.76
CA GLU A 290 -5.68 -13.16 -33.05
C GLU A 290 -5.79 -12.20 -34.24
N CYS A 291 -6.73 -11.26 -34.22
CA CYS A 291 -6.85 -10.22 -35.25
C CYS A 291 -5.59 -9.35 -35.31
N HIS A 292 -5.02 -8.98 -34.15
CA HIS A 292 -3.77 -8.23 -34.09
C HIS A 292 -2.57 -8.98 -34.70
N ARG A 293 -2.59 -10.31 -34.72
CA ARG A 293 -1.56 -11.11 -35.41
C ARG A 293 -1.55 -10.84 -36.92
N LYS A 294 -2.73 -10.77 -37.54
CA LYS A 294 -2.89 -10.61 -39.00
C LYS A 294 -2.53 -9.22 -39.53
N ILE A 295 -2.46 -8.20 -38.66
CA ILE A 295 -2.12 -6.83 -39.08
C ILE A 295 -0.60 -6.68 -39.29
N ASN A 296 0.21 -7.60 -38.76
CA ASN A 296 1.67 -7.56 -38.86
C ASN A 296 2.26 -8.49 -39.94
N ASP A 297 1.42 -9.26 -40.64
CA ASP A 297 1.76 -10.05 -41.84
C ASP A 297 1.57 -9.22 -43.12
#